data_AF-A0A357ZBE0-F1
#
_entry.id   AF-A0A357ZBE0-F1
#
_cell.length_a   1.000
_cell.length_b   1.000
_cell.length_c   1.000
_cell.angle_alpha   90.00
_cell.angle_beta   90.00
_cell.angle_gamma   90.00
#
_symmetry.space_group_name_H-M   'P 1'
#
loop_
_entity.id
_entity.type
_entity.pdbx_description
1 polymer ?
#
loop_
_entity_poly.entity_id
_entity_poly.type
_entity_poly.pdbx_seq_one_letter_code
_entity_poly.pdbx_strand_id
1 'polypeptide(L)' 'MVTSNYFPAGHKIRIEVSSSNFPRFDRNLNTGGNNYDEAKGIVVENKIHHSKQYPSVIKLPFIKK' A
#
# COMPACT_ATOMS: atom_id res chain seq x y z
N MET A 1 0.10 -11.41 -5.93
CA MET A 1 0.42 -10.96 -7.30
C MET A 1 1.92 -10.75 -7.37
N VAL A 2 2.57 -11.33 -8.37
CA VAL A 2 4.01 -11.19 -8.61
C VAL A 2 4.20 -10.59 -10.00
N THR A 3 5.33 -9.94 -10.26
CA THR A 3 5.62 -9.36 -11.58
C THR A 3 7.08 -9.59 -11.96
N SER A 4 7.34 -9.62 -13.26
CA SER A 4 8.66 -9.55 -13.86
C SER A 4 8.59 -8.49 -14.95
N ASN A 5 9.31 -7.39 -14.76
CA ASN A 5 9.23 -6.26 -15.68
C ASN A 5 10.61 -5.64 -15.89
N TYR A 6 10.94 -5.36 -17.15
CA TYR A 6 12.08 -4.54 -17.51
C TYR A 6 11.66 -3.07 -17.52
N PHE A 7 12.46 -2.21 -16.89
CA PHE A 7 12.25 -0.77 -16.89
C PHE A 7 13.32 -0.13 -17.79
N PRO A 8 12.98 0.28 -19.03
CA PRO A 8 13.91 0.94 -19.94
C PRO A 8 14.46 2.27 -19.41
N ALA A 9 15.51 2.78 -20.06
CA ALA A 9 16.02 4.12 -19.80
C ALA A 9 14.89 5.17 -19.92
N GLY A 10 14.87 6.12 -18.98
CA GLY A 10 13.82 7.15 -18.90
C GLY A 10 12.56 6.74 -18.14
N HIS A 11 12.35 5.46 -17.87
CA HIS A 11 11.23 5.00 -17.03
C HIS A 11 11.51 5.27 -15.54
N LYS A 12 10.43 5.30 -14.74
CA LYS A 12 10.49 5.44 -13.29
C LYS A 12 9.65 4.37 -12.61
N ILE A 13 10.12 3.90 -11.46
CA ILE A 13 9.33 3.08 -10.56
C ILE A 13 8.56 4.04 -9.64
N ARG A 14 7.23 4.00 -9.71
CA ARG A 14 6.35 4.74 -8.80
C ARG A 14 5.74 3.78 -7.80
N ILE A 15 5.74 4.17 -6.54
CA ILE A 15 5.06 3.45 -5.46
C ILE A 15 3.87 4.30 -5.00
N GLU A 16 2.71 3.68 -4.91
CA GLU A 16 1.49 4.28 -4.36
C GLU A 16 1.14 3.55 -3.07
N VAL A 17 0.91 4.34 -2.00
CA VAL A 17 0.52 3.82 -0.69
C VAL A 17 -0.82 4.46 -0.34
N SER A 18 -1.79 3.62 0.01
CA SER A 18 -3.13 4.03 0.42
C SER A 18 -3.65 3.05 1.47
N SER A 19 -4.66 3.45 2.23
CA SER A 19 -5.36 2.61 3.20
C SER A 19 -6.56 1.87 2.61
N SER A 20 -6.76 1.91 1.29
CA SER A 20 -7.87 1.21 0.63
C SER A 20 -7.60 0.86 -0.83
N ASN A 21 -8.33 -0.15 -1.33
CA ASN A 21 -8.38 -0.52 -2.75
C ASN A 21 -9.75 -1.17 -3.04
N PHE A 22 -10.81 -0.37 -2.92
CA PHE A 22 -12.18 -0.80 -3.21
C PHE A 22 -12.44 -0.71 -4.72
N PRO A 23 -13.17 -1.66 -5.35
CA PRO A 23 -13.87 -2.80 -4.76
C PRO A 23 -13.04 -4.09 -4.69
N ARG A 24 -11.73 -4.04 -4.97
CA ARG A 24 -10.88 -5.24 -4.93
C ARG A 24 -10.80 -5.87 -3.54
N PHE A 25 -10.82 -5.03 -2.50
CA PHE A 25 -10.97 -5.45 -1.10
C PHE A 25 -12.08 -4.62 -0.44
N ASP A 26 -12.76 -5.23 0.53
CA ASP A 26 -13.72 -4.52 1.36
C ASP A 26 -13.04 -3.38 2.13
N ARG A 27 -13.79 -2.30 2.35
CA ARG A 27 -13.29 -1.12 3.08
C ARG A 27 -13.15 -1.48 4.56
N ASN A 28 -12.02 -1.16 5.19
CA ASN A 28 -11.91 -1.18 6.65
C ASN A 28 -12.64 0.04 7.22
N LEU A 29 -13.58 -0.19 8.14
CA LEU A 29 -14.40 0.84 8.79
C LEU A 29 -13.68 1.58 9.93
N ASN A 30 -12.46 1.15 10.28
CA ASN A 30 -11.56 1.80 11.25
C ASN A 30 -12.11 1.92 12.68
N THR A 31 -13.07 1.08 13.05
CA THR A 31 -13.67 1.01 14.40
C THR A 31 -12.98 -0.01 15.31
N GLY A 32 -12.25 -0.97 14.72
CA GLY A 32 -11.71 -2.14 15.42
C GLY A 32 -12.73 -3.27 15.63
N GLY A 33 -13.95 -3.14 15.09
CA GLY A 33 -15.03 -4.11 15.20
C GLY A 33 -15.08 -5.14 14.07
N ASN A 34 -16.24 -5.81 13.97
CA ASN A 34 -16.54 -6.80 12.95
C ASN A 34 -16.92 -6.11 11.63
N ASN A 35 -15.94 -5.92 10.75
CA ASN A 35 -16.11 -5.18 9.50
C ASN A 35 -17.22 -5.69 8.55
N TYR A 36 -17.73 -6.93 8.74
CA TYR A 36 -18.77 -7.55 7.91
C TYR A 36 -20.20 -7.26 8.36
N ASP A 37 -20.43 -6.87 9.61
CA ASP A 37 -21.76 -6.56 10.15
C ASP A 37 -21.91 -5.08 10.59
N GLU A 38 -20.83 -4.31 10.52
CA GLU A 38 -20.82 -2.88 10.81
C GLU A 38 -21.27 -2.03 9.61
N ALA A 39 -22.04 -0.97 9.88
CA ALA A 39 -22.54 -0.05 8.86
C ALA A 39 -21.90 1.35 8.89
N LYS A 40 -21.23 1.70 10.00
CA LYS A 40 -20.70 3.05 10.23
C LYS A 40 -19.19 2.99 10.41
N GLY A 41 -18.47 3.65 9.50
CA GLY A 41 -17.03 3.82 9.62
C GLY A 41 -16.65 5.12 10.32
N ILE A 42 -15.39 5.18 10.76
CA ILE A 42 -14.76 6.37 11.31
C ILE A 42 -13.68 6.85 10.32
N VAL A 43 -13.68 8.16 10.06
CA VAL A 43 -12.61 8.80 9.28
C VAL A 43 -11.36 8.90 10.14
N VAL A 44 -10.23 8.45 9.61
CA VAL A 44 -8.95 8.42 10.31
C VAL A 44 -7.85 9.08 9.49
N GLU A 45 -6.91 9.71 10.18
CA GLU A 45 -5.66 10.19 9.58
C GLU A 45 -4.62 9.07 9.65
N ASN A 46 -4.26 8.53 8.48
CA ASN A 46 -3.14 7.58 8.36
C ASN A 46 -1.86 8.35 8.05
N LYS A 47 -0.74 7.96 8.68
CA LYS A 47 0.56 8.60 8.49
C LYS A 47 1.62 7.59 8.06
N ILE A 48 2.36 7.93 7.00
CA ILE A 48 3.51 7.15 6.58
C ILE A 48 4.76 7.76 7.21
N HIS A 49 5.38 7.01 8.13
CA HIS A 49 6.65 7.38 8.72
C HIS A 49 7.78 6.83 7.84
N HIS A 50 8.42 7.71 7.06
CA HIS A 50 9.56 7.34 6.21
C HIS A 50 10.73 8.27 6.52
N SER A 51 11.69 7.77 7.29
CA SER A 51 12.90 8.50 7.67
C SER A 51 14.06 7.55 7.92
N LYS A 52 15.23 8.08 8.26
CA LYS A 52 16.39 7.26 8.68
C LYS A 52 16.07 6.42 9.93
N GLN A 53 15.30 6.97 10.87
CA GLN A 53 14.88 6.28 12.08
C GLN A 53 13.76 5.26 11.81
N TYR A 54 12.87 5.57 10.85
CA TYR A 54 11.75 4.70 10.44
C TYR A 54 11.86 4.38 8.95
N PRO A 55 12.73 3.42 8.55
CA PRO A 55 13.04 3.18 7.14
C PRO A 55 11.99 2.28 6.46
N SER A 56 10.80 2.81 6.20
CA SER A 56 9.83 2.12 5.32
C SER A 56 10.43 1.95 3.92
N VAL A 57 10.50 0.72 3.42
CA VAL A 57 11.12 0.40 2.11
C VAL A 57 10.31 -0.63 1.33
N ILE A 58 10.34 -0.53 0.01
CA ILE A 58 9.92 -1.61 -0.89
C ILE A 58 11.17 -2.38 -1.31
N LYS A 59 11.15 -3.71 -1.11
CA LYS A 59 12.22 -4.60 -1.55
C LYS A 59 11.88 -5.13 -2.94
N LEU A 60 12.64 -4.72 -3.94
CA LEU A 60 12.50 -5.21 -5.31
C LEU A 60 13.57 -6.27 -5.60
N PRO A 61 13.22 -7.46 -6.10
CA PRO A 61 14.20 -8.41 -6.58
C PRO A 61 14.79 -7.91 -7.90
N PHE A 62 16.09 -7.63 -7.91
CA PHE A 62 16.83 -7.25 -9.11
C PHE A 62 17.52 -8.46 -9.71
N ILE A 63 17.30 -8.69 -11.01
CA ILE A 63 18.03 -9.68 -11.78
C ILE A 63 19.03 -8.91 -12.65
N LYS A 64 20.32 -9.22 -12.49
CA LYS A 64 21.34 -8.74 -13.42
C LYS A 64 21.28 -9.61 -14.68
N LYS A 65 21.43 -8.97 -15.84
CA LYS A 65 21.60 -9.66 -17.10
C LYS A 65 23.07 -10.03 -17.30
#